data_AF-A0A242BTN9-F1
#
_entry.id   AF-A0A242BTN9-F1
#
_cell.length_a   1.000
_cell.length_b   1.000
_cell.length_c   1.000
_cell.angle_alpha   90.00
_cell.angle_beta   90.00
_cell.angle_gamma   90.00
#
_symmetry.space_group_name_H-M   'P 1'
#
loop_
_entity.id
_entity.type
_entity.pdbx_description
1 polymer ?
#
loop_
_entity_poly.entity_id
_entity_poly.type
_entity_poly.pdbx_seq_one_letter_code
_entity_poly.pdbx_strand_id
1 'polypeptide(L)'
;MAKKEPQIECYILGQRNEHGMIEWLIDDLVYDWRELDHYLSQAGYLCDYVDGECWKYRLKISNQIDFYIRKILIPQERKNKKTTT
;
A
#
# COMPACT_ATOMS: atom_id res chain seq x y z
N MET A 1 1.31 -27.84 -15.43
CA MET A 1 0.71 -26.95 -14.42
C MET A 1 1.78 -25.96 -13.99
N ALA A 2 1.64 -24.68 -14.35
CA ALA A 2 2.59 -23.65 -13.96
C ALA A 2 2.58 -23.51 -12.43
N LYS A 3 3.71 -23.81 -11.77
CA LYS A 3 3.88 -23.52 -10.34
C LYS A 3 3.84 -22.01 -10.20
N LYS A 4 2.74 -21.44 -9.67
CA LYS A 4 2.69 -20.02 -9.30
C LYS A 4 3.89 -19.74 -8.41
N GLU A 5 4.71 -18.78 -8.84
CA GLU A 5 5.81 -18.29 -8.00
C GLU A 5 5.22 -17.75 -6.70
N PRO A 6 5.85 -17.99 -5.55
CA PRO A 6 5.34 -17.47 -4.30
C PRO A 6 5.32 -15.93 -4.37
N GLN A 7 4.15 -15.35 -4.11
CA GLN A 7 3.95 -13.91 -4.07
C GLN A 7 3.74 -13.49 -2.61
N ILE A 8 4.34 -12.37 -2.21
CA ILE A 8 4.06 -11.74 -0.91
C ILE A 8 3.03 -10.67 -1.12
N GLU A 9 1.98 -10.70 -0.30
CA GLU A 9 1.04 -9.60 -0.19
C GLU A 9 1.63 -8.50 0.68
N CYS A 10 1.67 -7.29 0.13
CA CYS A 10 2.08 -6.08 0.84
C CYS A 10 1.10 -4.96 0.56
N TYR A 11 1.26 -3.86 1.29
CA TYR A 11 0.46 -2.66 1.17
C TYR A 11 1.38 -1.45 1.07
N ILE A 12 0.96 -0.48 0.25
CA ILE A 12 1.71 0.74 -0.02
C ILE A 12 0.82 1.96 0.21
N LEU A 13 1.42 3.00 0.79
CA LEU A 13 0.78 4.30 0.96
C LEU A 13 0.93 5.13 -0.32
N GLY A 14 -0.15 5.75 -0.77
CA GLY A 14 -0.17 6.71 -1.86
C GLY A 14 -0.74 8.04 -1.39
N GLN A 15 -0.16 9.14 -1.85
CA GLN A 15 -0.60 10.50 -1.54
C GLN A 15 -0.99 11.25 -2.80
N ARG A 16 -2.09 11.98 -2.76
CA ARG A 16 -2.50 12.91 -3.81
C ARG A 16 -1.58 14.13 -3.79
N ASN A 17 -0.89 14.38 -4.89
CA ASN A 17 -0.03 15.56 -5.04
C ASN A 17 -0.82 16.81 -5.48
N GLU A 18 -0.13 17.93 -5.62
CA GLU A 18 -0.72 19.23 -5.98
C GLU A 18 -1.37 19.22 -7.37
N HIS A 19 -0.90 18.36 -8.27
CA HIS A 19 -1.46 18.17 -9.61
C HIS A 19 -2.67 17.22 -9.63
N GLY A 20 -3.04 16.64 -8.49
CA GLY A 20 -4.13 15.68 -8.35
C GLY A 20 -3.80 14.25 -8.78
N MET A 21 -2.53 13.95 -8.98
CA MET A 21 -2.03 12.60 -9.26
C MET A 21 -1.70 11.87 -7.95
N ILE A 22 -1.70 10.54 -7.98
CA ILE A 22 -1.33 9.72 -6.82
C ILE A 22 0.16 9.37 -6.93
N GLU A 23 0.94 9.77 -5.94
CA GLU A 23 2.34 9.39 -5.76
C GLU A 23 2.42 8.27 -4.73
N TRP A 24 3.03 7.14 -5.12
CA TRP A 24 3.18 5.97 -4.25
C TRP A 24 4.50 6.04 -3.49
N LEU A 25 4.41 5.97 -2.16
CA LEU A 25 5.53 6.05 -1.23
C LEU A 25 6.13 4.66 -1.07
N ILE A 26 7.06 4.31 -1.95
CA ILE A 26 7.65 2.96 -2.05
C ILE A 26 8.42 2.56 -0.78
N ASP A 27 8.92 3.54 -0.04
CA ASP A 27 9.61 3.31 1.23
C ASP A 27 8.65 2.89 2.37
N ASP A 28 7.34 3.15 2.24
CA ASP A 28 6.31 2.82 3.24
C ASP A 28 5.57 1.51 2.92
N LEU A 29 6.34 0.49 2.58
CA LEU A 29 5.82 -0.82 2.24
C LEU A 29 5.60 -1.65 3.51
N VAL A 30 4.35 -2.00 3.81
CA VAL A 30 3.97 -2.77 5.01
C VAL A 30 3.34 -4.11 4.65
N TYR A 31 3.38 -5.07 5.57
CA TYR A 31 2.75 -6.38 5.38
C TYR A 31 1.34 -6.46 5.99
N ASP A 32 1.00 -5.57 6.93
CA ASP A 32 -0.36 -5.40 7.44
C ASP A 32 -0.85 -3.97 7.14
N TRP A 33 -1.91 -3.85 6.34
CA TRP A 33 -2.53 -2.57 5.99
C TRP A 33 -2.97 -1.76 7.23
N ARG A 34 -3.25 -2.43 8.35
CA ARG A 34 -3.65 -1.78 9.61
C ARG A 34 -2.59 -0.83 10.16
N GLU A 35 -1.31 -1.05 9.83
CA GLU A 35 -0.23 -0.14 10.22
C GLU A 35 -0.42 1.25 9.57
N LEU A 36 -0.70 1.27 8.27
CA LEU A 36 -0.99 2.50 7.52
C LEU A 36 -2.34 3.09 7.90
N ASP A 37 -3.36 2.27 8.13
CA ASP A 37 -4.68 2.74 8.61
C ASP A 37 -4.57 3.43 9.97
N HIS A 38 -3.82 2.84 10.90
CA HIS A 38 -3.58 3.42 12.21
C HIS A 38 -2.83 4.75 12.10
N TYR A 39 -1.77 4.81 11.29
CA TYR A 39 -1.01 6.03 11.02
C TYR A 39 -1.92 7.16 10.50
N LEU A 40 -2.74 6.87 9.48
CA LEU A 40 -3.67 7.84 8.90
C LEU A 40 -4.74 8.27 9.90
N SER A 41 -5.27 7.34 10.70
CA SER A 41 -6.24 7.67 11.75
C SER A 41 -5.64 8.59 12.82
N GLN A 42 -4.38 8.39 13.23
CA GLN A 42 -3.70 9.29 14.18
C GLN A 42 -3.48 10.68 13.58
N ALA A 43 -3.24 10.76 12.27
CA ALA A 43 -3.15 12.03 11.53
C ALA A 43 -4.51 12.69 11.25
N GLY A 44 -5.62 12.10 11.71
CA GLY A 44 -6.98 12.67 11.59
C GLY A 44 -7.71 12.34 10.28
N TYR A 45 -7.16 11.44 9.47
CA TYR A 45 -7.82 10.94 8.29
C TYR A 45 -8.86 9.87 8.64
N LEU A 46 -9.92 9.82 7.84
CA LEU A 46 -10.94 8.78 7.89
C LEU A 46 -10.90 7.97 6.60
N CYS A 47 -11.06 6.66 6.73
CA CYS A 47 -11.33 5.80 5.59
C CYS A 47 -12.74 6.08 5.08
N ASP A 48 -12.85 6.57 3.85
CA ASP A 48 -14.12 6.91 3.21
C ASP A 48 -14.67 5.73 2.39
N TYR A 49 -13.77 4.96 1.76
CA TYR A 49 -14.15 3.87 0.86
C TYR A 49 -13.10 2.76 0.83
N VAL A 50 -13.56 1.51 0.69
CA VAL A 50 -12.72 0.29 0.58
C VAL A 50 -13.23 -0.59 -0.56
N ASP A 51 -12.33 -0.99 -1.46
CA ASP A 51 -12.63 -1.84 -2.63
C ASP A 51 -11.87 -3.18 -2.62
N GLY A 52 -11.65 -3.75 -1.43
CA GLY A 52 -10.91 -5.00 -1.22
C GLY A 52 -9.39 -4.92 -1.50
N GLU A 53 -8.96 -4.08 -2.43
CA GLU A 53 -7.55 -3.89 -2.82
C GLU A 53 -7.08 -2.44 -2.65
N CYS A 54 -8.01 -1.50 -2.40
CA CYS A 54 -7.71 -0.08 -2.26
C CYS A 54 -8.59 0.56 -1.19
N TRP A 55 -7.98 1.35 -0.31
CA TRP A 55 -8.63 2.14 0.72
C TRP A 55 -8.39 3.61 0.42
N LYS A 56 -9.41 4.45 0.56
CA LYS A 56 -9.35 5.89 0.27
C LYS A 56 -9.56 6.68 1.55
N TYR A 57 -8.70 7.66 1.78
CA TYR A 57 -8.67 8.43 3.01
C TYR A 57 -8.77 9.92 2.75
N ARG A 58 -9.56 10.59 3.58
CA ARG A 58 -9.73 12.05 3.58
C ARG A 58 -9.72 12.61 4.99
N LEU A 59 -9.41 13.89 5.13
CA LEU A 59 -9.63 14.59 6.40
C LEU A 59 -11.12 14.73 6.70
N LYS A 60 -11.50 14.74 7.99
CA LYS A 60 -12.90 14.95 8.41
C LYS A 60 -13.52 16.25 7.87
N ILE A 61 -12.68 17.27 7.74
CA ILE A 61 -13.04 18.62 7.32
C ILE A 61 -13.00 18.83 5.79
N SER A 62 -12.61 17.80 5.04
CA SER A 62 -12.43 17.85 3.60
C SER A 62 -13.24 16.73 2.93
N ASN A 63 -13.75 17.00 1.73
CA ASN A 63 -14.33 15.97 0.85
C ASN A 63 -13.32 15.47 -0.18
N GLN A 64 -12.09 15.96 -0.15
CA GLN A 64 -11.03 15.52 -1.03
C GLN A 64 -10.35 14.27 -0.47
N ILE A 65 -10.15 13.26 -1.32
CA ILE A 65 -9.31 12.10 -0.98
C ILE A 65 -7.85 12.51 -1.14
N ASP A 66 -7.10 12.42 -0.05
CA ASP A 66 -5.69 12.84 0.02
C ASP A 66 -4.75 11.62 0.08
N PHE A 67 -5.19 10.52 0.72
CA PHE A 67 -4.38 9.33 0.90
C PHE A 67 -5.08 8.06 0.41
N TYR A 68 -4.25 7.09 0.02
CA TYR A 68 -4.67 5.80 -0.48
C TYR A 68 -3.80 4.71 0.15
N ILE A 69 -4.40 3.61 0.60
CA ILE A 69 -3.64 2.38 0.84
C ILE A 69 -3.97 1.44 -0.32
N ARG A 70 -2.96 0.80 -0.90
CA ARG A 70 -3.16 -0.16 -1.98
C ARG A 70 -2.47 -1.49 -1.67
N LYS A 71 -3.20 -2.58 -1.87
CA LYS A 71 -2.65 -3.93 -1.86
C LYS A 71 -1.83 -4.17 -3.12
N ILE A 72 -0.64 -4.74 -2.97
CA ILE A 72 0.28 -5.09 -4.05
C ILE A 72 0.84 -6.50 -3.83
N LEU A 73 1.23 -7.15 -4.93
CA LEU A 73 1.81 -8.49 -4.91
C LEU A 73 3.28 -8.44 -5.36
N ILE A 74 4.13 -8.66 -4.36
CA ILE A 74 5.57 -8.95 -4.32
C ILE A 74 6.04 -10.24 -4.98
N PRO A 75 6.66 -10.35 -6.17
CA PRO A 75 7.31 -11.61 -6.52
C PRO A 75 8.36 -11.95 -5.44
N GLN A 76 8.27 -13.12 -4.80
CA GLN A 76 9.39 -13.58 -3.98
C GLN A 76 10.53 -13.97 -4.91
N GLU A 77 11.60 -13.18 -4.93
CA GLU A 77 12.84 -13.67 -5.48
C GLU A 77 13.23 -14.94 -4.72
N ARG A 78 13.15 -16.09 -5.39
CA ARG A 78 13.85 -17.27 -4.93
C ARG A 78 15.31 -16.89 -4.95
N LYS A 79 15.89 -16.60 -3.78
CA LYS A 79 17.34 -16.56 -3.60
C LYS A 79 17.90 -17.87 -4.12
N ASN A 80 18.28 -17.89 -5.40
CA ASN A 80 19.16 -18.90 -5.92
C ASN A 80 20.46 -18.68 -5.17
N LYS A 81 20.64 -19.43 -4.08
CA LYS A 81 21.94 -19.71 -3.49
C LYS A 81 22.78 -20.35 -4.60
N LYS A 82 23.38 -19.52 -5.46
CA LYS A 82 24.63 -19.88 -6.10
C LYS A 82 25.71 -19.63 -5.06
N THR A 83 25.87 -20.61 -4.18
CA THR A 83 27.15 -20.92 -3.59
C THR A 83 28.11 -21.12 -4.77
N THR A 84 29.02 -20.19 -4.98
CA THR A 84 30.20 -20.44 -5.79
C THR A 84 31.35 -20.50 -4.81
N THR A 85 31.82 -21.73 -4.60
CA THR A 85 33.07 -22.13 -3.95
C THR A 85 34.27 -21.59 -4.72
#